data_AF-A0A7U8B4H3-F1
#
_entry.id   AF-A0A7U8B4H3-F1
#
_cell.length_a   1.000
_cell.length_b   1.000
_cell.length_c   1.000
_cell.angle_alpha   90.00
_cell.angle_beta   90.00
_cell.angle_gamma   90.00
#
_symmetry.space_group_name_H-M   'P 1'
#
loop_
_entity.id
_entity.type
_entity.pdbx_description
1 polymer ?
#
loop_
_entity_poly.entity_id
_entity_poly.type
_entity_poly.pdbx_seq_one_letter_code
_entity_poly.pdbx_strand_id
1 'polypeptide(L)'
;MKVKLLQKYLSVCLVGSVLVFSACSDDNSMSDTKIKDLDYYKANKEEAVKKAQWCFNKGDISKESIEAVIDEAKRKNEIYFLNGFKNIVDKLKETKKFNEVDIKNCYRASQVFVLIEIENRK
;
A
#
# COMPACT_ATOMS: atom_id res chain seq x y z
N MET A 1 -21.64 31.78 -36.65
CA MET A 1 -21.27 30.39 -36.33
C MET A 1 -20.57 30.35 -34.98
N LYS A 2 -21.18 29.72 -33.97
CA LYS A 2 -20.59 29.54 -32.63
C LYS A 2 -20.07 28.10 -32.55
N VAL A 3 -18.76 27.92 -32.58
CA VAL A 3 -18.15 26.61 -32.34
C VAL A 3 -17.89 26.49 -30.84
N LYS A 4 -18.74 25.72 -30.15
CA LYS A 4 -18.50 25.25 -28.79
C LYS A 4 -17.57 24.04 -28.88
N LEU A 5 -16.30 24.21 -28.56
CA LEU A 5 -15.40 23.09 -28.29
C LEU A 5 -15.43 22.80 -26.78
N LEU A 6 -16.13 21.73 -26.42
CA LEU A 6 -15.95 21.03 -25.15
C LEU A 6 -14.62 20.26 -25.21
N GLN A 7 -13.68 20.62 -24.35
CA GLN A 7 -12.52 19.80 -23.98
C GLN A 7 -12.34 19.97 -22.46
N LYS A 8 -13.11 19.21 -21.67
CA LYS A 8 -12.70 17.95 -21.02
C LYS A 8 -11.31 18.03 -20.35
N TYR A 9 -11.36 18.30 -19.05
CA TYR A 9 -10.53 17.72 -17.99
C TYR A 9 -9.05 17.50 -18.32
N LEU A 10 -8.24 18.54 -18.13
CA LEU A 10 -6.84 18.37 -17.74
C LEU A 10 -6.69 18.93 -16.32
N SER A 11 -7.24 18.21 -15.34
CA SER A 11 -6.84 18.43 -13.95
C SER A 11 -5.57 17.62 -13.74
N VAL A 12 -4.45 18.28 -14.04
CA VAL A 12 -3.13 17.85 -13.62
C VAL A 12 -3.07 18.06 -12.11
N CYS A 13 -3.39 17.02 -11.34
CA CYS A 13 -3.01 16.95 -9.92
C CYS A 13 -1.52 16.61 -9.83
N LEU A 14 -0.66 17.53 -10.24
CA LEU A 14 0.72 17.62 -9.78
C LEU A 14 0.69 18.34 -8.44
N VAL A 15 0.44 17.60 -7.36
CA VAL A 15 0.72 18.10 -6.01
C VAL A 15 1.29 16.97 -5.16
N GLY A 16 2.61 17.02 -5.01
CA GLY A 16 3.30 16.59 -3.81
C GLY A 16 3.61 15.09 -3.71
N SER A 17 4.91 14.79 -3.76
CA SER A 17 5.52 13.72 -2.98
C SER A 17 5.23 13.94 -1.49
N VAL A 18 4.02 13.58 -1.08
CA VAL A 18 3.52 13.64 0.29
C VAL A 18 3.81 12.26 0.88
N LEU A 19 5.07 12.04 1.30
CA LEU A 19 5.35 11.17 2.45
C LEU A 19 4.93 11.88 3.75
N VAL A 20 3.80 12.59 3.73
CA VAL A 20 3.15 13.03 4.96
C VAL A 20 2.32 11.83 5.38
N PHE A 21 2.94 10.97 6.17
CA PHE A 21 2.20 10.14 7.11
C PHE A 21 1.51 11.12 8.07
N SER A 22 0.40 11.72 7.65
CA SER A 22 -0.53 12.35 8.56
C SER A 22 -1.07 11.20 9.40
N ALA A 23 -0.41 10.99 10.53
CA ALA A 23 -0.82 10.13 11.62
C ALA A 23 -2.12 10.70 12.23
N CYS A 24 -3.19 10.64 11.46
CA CYS A 24 -4.57 10.83 11.89
C CYS A 24 -5.36 9.76 11.15
N SER A 25 -5.32 8.54 11.64
CA SER A 25 -6.38 7.58 11.35
C SER A 25 -6.67 6.91 12.67
N ASP A 26 -7.68 7.47 13.32
CA ASP A 26 -8.42 6.88 14.41
C ASP A 26 -8.61 5.37 14.19
N ASP A 27 -8.78 4.68 15.31
CA ASP A 27 -9.07 3.25 15.51
C ASP A 27 -10.28 2.67 14.74
N ASN A 28 -10.47 3.03 13.47
CA ASN A 28 -11.28 2.26 12.54
C ASN A 28 -10.52 0.98 12.23
N SER A 29 -10.80 -0.04 13.04
CA SER A 29 -10.39 -1.42 12.79
C SER A 29 -10.66 -1.79 11.34
N MET A 30 -9.60 -1.88 10.53
CA MET A 30 -9.65 -2.40 9.16
C MET A 30 -9.61 -3.94 9.16
N SER A 31 -9.96 -4.61 10.26
CA SER A 31 -9.93 -6.07 10.33
C SER A 31 -10.96 -6.69 9.38
N ASP A 32 -10.52 -7.66 8.58
CA ASP A 32 -11.38 -8.32 7.59
C ASP A 32 -11.87 -9.68 8.10
N THR A 33 -13.08 -10.06 7.69
CA THR A 33 -13.63 -11.41 7.88
C THR A 33 -13.41 -12.32 6.66
N LYS A 34 -12.98 -11.75 5.53
CA LYS A 34 -12.77 -12.47 4.26
C LYS A 34 -11.41 -12.13 3.65
N ILE A 35 -10.79 -13.15 3.08
CA ILE A 35 -9.54 -13.04 2.33
C ILE A 35 -9.84 -12.36 0.99
N LYS A 36 -9.16 -11.24 0.70
CA LYS A 36 -9.23 -10.48 -0.56
C LYS A 36 -7.99 -10.78 -1.38
N ASP A 37 -8.12 -11.13 -2.66
CA ASP A 37 -6.99 -11.46 -3.52
C ASP A 37 -6.20 -10.24 -4.00
N LEU A 38 -5.12 -10.50 -4.74
CA LEU A 38 -4.25 -9.44 -5.23
C LEU A 38 -4.97 -8.58 -6.27
N ASP A 39 -5.86 -9.16 -7.09
CA ASP A 39 -6.58 -8.46 -8.15
C ASP A 39 -7.63 -7.52 -7.57
N TYR A 40 -8.29 -7.91 -6.49
CA TYR A 40 -9.13 -7.02 -5.69
C TYR A 40 -8.36 -5.76 -5.27
N TYR A 41 -7.17 -5.91 -4.69
CA TYR A 41 -6.40 -4.75 -4.22
C TYR A 41 -5.82 -3.92 -5.37
N LYS A 42 -5.45 -4.55 -6.50
CA LYS A 42 -5.07 -3.82 -7.72
C LYS A 42 -6.22 -2.97 -8.27
N ALA A 43 -7.45 -3.48 -8.19
CA ALA A 43 -8.66 -2.76 -8.59
C ALA A 43 -9.08 -1.68 -7.57
N ASN A 44 -8.76 -1.88 -6.28
CA ASN A 44 -9.13 -0.99 -5.17
C ASN A 44 -7.89 -0.36 -4.52
N LYS A 45 -7.12 0.42 -5.31
CA LYS A 45 -5.81 0.98 -4.89
C LYS A 45 -5.89 1.80 -3.58
N GLU A 46 -6.94 2.60 -3.39
CA GLU A 46 -7.12 3.40 -2.16
C GLU A 46 -7.27 2.51 -0.92
N GLU A 47 -8.06 1.44 -1.02
CA GLU A 47 -8.22 0.48 0.08
C GLU A 47 -6.91 -0.27 0.33
N ALA A 48 -6.17 -0.63 -0.72
CA ALA A 48 -4.86 -1.25 -0.59
C ALA A 48 -3.89 -0.37 0.21
N VAL A 49 -3.83 0.93 -0.08
CA VAL A 49 -2.99 1.89 0.65
C VAL A 49 -3.42 1.98 2.11
N LYS A 50 -4.71 2.18 2.38
CA LYS A 50 -5.23 2.28 3.76
C LYS A 50 -4.98 1.00 4.57
N LYS A 51 -5.24 -0.17 3.97
CA LYS A 51 -4.99 -1.47 4.62
C LYS A 51 -3.50 -1.65 4.89
N ALA A 52 -2.62 -1.37 3.92
CA ALA A 52 -1.18 -1.47 4.10
C ALA A 52 -0.68 -0.57 5.25
N GLN A 53 -1.11 0.69 5.28
CA GLN A 53 -0.78 1.63 6.35
C GLN A 53 -1.28 1.15 7.72
N TRP A 54 -2.52 0.65 7.80
CA TRP A 54 -3.05 0.05 9.02
C TRP A 54 -2.21 -1.14 9.50
N CYS A 55 -1.79 -2.02 8.57
CA CYS A 55 -0.95 -3.17 8.89
C CYS A 55 0.43 -2.74 9.40
N PHE A 56 1.04 -1.73 8.78
CA PHE A 56 2.34 -1.21 9.20
C PHE A 56 2.28 -0.57 10.58
N ASN A 57 1.26 0.26 10.83
CA ASN A 57 1.08 0.91 12.13
C ASN A 57 0.78 -0.12 13.23
N LYS A 58 -0.22 -0.99 13.00
CA LYS A 58 -0.61 -1.99 14.00
C LYS A 58 0.47 -3.03 14.25
N GLY A 59 1.26 -3.36 13.22
CA GLY A 59 2.40 -4.29 13.28
C GLY A 59 3.71 -3.66 13.74
N ASP A 60 3.71 -2.39 14.14
CA ASP A 60 4.90 -1.64 14.57
C ASP A 60 6.05 -1.72 13.53
N ILE A 61 5.70 -1.70 12.24
CA ILE A 61 6.66 -1.75 11.13
C ILE A 61 7.21 -0.34 10.91
N SER A 62 8.52 -0.16 11.10
CA SER A 62 9.16 1.14 10.91
C SER A 62 9.09 1.61 9.46
N LYS A 63 9.02 2.93 9.28
CA LYS A 63 9.09 3.57 7.96
C LYS A 63 10.34 3.16 7.18
N GLU A 64 11.49 3.08 7.86
CA GLU A 64 12.76 2.65 7.25
C GLU A 64 12.67 1.21 6.71
N SER A 65 11.97 0.32 7.42
CA SER A 65 11.75 -1.05 6.95
C SER A 65 10.94 -1.07 5.66
N ILE A 66 9.91 -0.22 5.56
CA ILE A 66 9.06 -0.11 4.37
C ILE A 66 9.85 0.49 3.21
N GLU A 67 10.61 1.56 3.46
CA GLU A 67 11.47 2.20 2.46
C GLU A 67 12.53 1.25 1.91
N ALA A 68 13.16 0.44 2.78
CA ALA A 68 14.11 -0.58 2.34
C ALA A 68 13.47 -1.59 1.37
N VAL A 69 12.23 -2.01 1.62
CA VAL A 69 11.49 -2.92 0.72
C VAL A 69 11.19 -2.24 -0.61
N ILE A 70 10.77 -0.97 -0.60
CA ILE A 70 10.50 -0.20 -1.83
C ILE A 70 11.79 -0.05 -2.66
N ASP A 71 12.88 0.34 -2.02
CA ASP A 71 14.17 0.56 -2.69
C ASP A 71 14.80 -0.74 -3.19
N GLU A 72 14.58 -1.86 -2.50
CA GLU A 72 14.96 -3.18 -2.99
C GLU A 72 14.12 -3.60 -4.20
N ALA A 73 12.80 -3.41 -4.13
CA ALA A 73 11.88 -3.71 -5.22
C ALA A 73 12.12 -2.86 -6.47
N LYS A 74 12.59 -1.61 -6.30
CA LYS A 74 13.07 -0.77 -7.42
C LYS A 74 14.33 -1.31 -8.08
N ARG A 75 15.29 -1.81 -7.28
CA ARG A 75 16.62 -2.19 -7.75
C ARG A 75 16.66 -3.56 -8.41
N LYS A 76 15.71 -4.44 -8.11
CA LYS A 76 15.79 -5.87 -8.47
C LYS A 76 14.48 -6.33 -9.11
N ASN A 77 14.58 -7.07 -10.22
CA ASN A 77 13.46 -7.82 -10.81
C ASN A 77 12.79 -8.68 -9.72
N GLU A 78 11.45 -8.72 -9.74
CA GLU A 78 10.43 -9.37 -8.87
C GLU A 78 10.81 -10.38 -7.77
N ILE A 79 11.93 -11.10 -7.86
CA ILE A 79 12.32 -12.15 -6.90
C ILE A 79 12.66 -11.56 -5.51
N TYR A 80 13.32 -10.39 -5.44
CA TYR A 80 13.67 -9.79 -4.16
C TYR A 80 12.52 -9.03 -3.49
N PHE A 81 11.54 -8.60 -4.28
CA PHE A 81 10.27 -8.08 -3.79
C PHE A 81 9.64 -9.09 -2.80
N LEU A 82 9.68 -10.39 -3.09
CA LEU A 82 9.11 -11.44 -2.23
C LEU A 82 9.79 -11.57 -0.86
N ASN A 83 11.12 -11.38 -0.78
CA ASN A 83 11.86 -11.51 0.49
C ASN A 83 11.61 -10.33 1.44
N GLY A 84 11.54 -9.10 0.91
CA GLY A 84 11.19 -7.92 1.71
C GLY A 84 9.80 -8.05 2.36
N PHE A 85 8.84 -8.60 1.62
CA PHE A 85 7.51 -8.87 2.17
C PHE A 85 7.45 -10.01 3.17
N LYS A 86 8.32 -11.02 3.04
CA LYS A 86 8.40 -12.10 4.02
C LYS A 86 8.70 -11.57 5.42
N ASN A 87 9.65 -10.64 5.55
CA ASN A 87 9.98 -10.02 6.82
C ASN A 87 8.81 -9.23 7.42
N ILE A 88 8.04 -8.53 6.58
CA ILE A 88 6.82 -7.83 7.03
C ILE A 88 5.80 -8.86 7.54
N VAL A 89 5.54 -9.92 6.79
CA VAL A 89 4.59 -10.98 7.17
C VAL A 89 5.00 -11.67 8.47
N ASP A 90 6.28 -11.97 8.63
CA ASP A 90 6.80 -12.64 9.83
C ASP A 90 6.63 -11.72 11.05
N LYS A 91 6.95 -10.42 10.94
CA LYS A 91 6.66 -9.44 11.99
C LYS A 91 5.17 -9.36 12.33
N LEU A 92 4.29 -9.32 11.31
CA LEU A 92 2.84 -9.31 11.54
C LEU A 92 2.36 -10.54 12.32
N LYS A 93 2.88 -11.73 12.00
CA LYS A 93 2.60 -12.97 12.74
C LYS A 93 3.11 -12.92 14.18
N GLU A 94 4.31 -12.41 14.39
CA GLU A 94 4.95 -12.31 15.72
C GLU A 94 4.15 -11.42 16.67
N THR A 95 3.55 -10.34 16.17
CA THR A 95 2.80 -9.39 17.02
C THR A 95 1.56 -10.00 17.68
N LYS A 96 1.00 -11.09 17.14
CA LYS A 96 -0.31 -11.66 17.55
C LYS A 96 -1.48 -10.65 17.54
N LYS A 97 -1.31 -9.47 16.93
CA LYS A 97 -2.34 -8.42 16.81
C LYS A 97 -3.26 -8.64 15.61
N PHE A 98 -2.98 -9.64 14.78
CA PHE A 98 -3.68 -9.94 13.54
C PHE A 98 -4.15 -11.40 13.54
N ASN A 99 -5.33 -11.63 13.00
CA ASN A 99 -5.79 -12.98 12.66
C ASN A 99 -5.19 -13.41 11.29
N GLU A 100 -5.39 -14.67 10.90
CA GLU A 100 -4.84 -15.20 9.64
C GLU A 100 -5.37 -14.48 8.40
N VAL A 101 -6.65 -14.06 8.42
CA VAL A 101 -7.27 -13.30 7.33
C VAL A 101 -6.59 -11.95 7.16
N ASP A 102 -6.36 -11.26 8.27
CA ASP A 102 -5.67 -9.99 8.32
C ASP A 102 -4.24 -10.11 7.82
N ILE A 103 -3.48 -11.14 8.23
CA ILE A 103 -2.12 -11.36 7.74
C ILE A 103 -2.08 -11.51 6.22
N LYS A 104 -3.01 -12.28 5.64
CA LYS A 104 -3.09 -12.47 4.17
C LYS A 104 -3.47 -11.19 3.45
N ASN A 105 -4.43 -10.44 3.98
CA ASN A 105 -4.86 -9.17 3.39
C ASN A 105 -3.80 -8.09 3.53
N CYS A 106 -3.10 -8.03 4.67
CA CYS A 106 -1.93 -7.17 4.88
C CYS A 106 -0.84 -7.45 3.86
N TYR A 107 -0.48 -8.72 3.65
CA TYR A 107 0.51 -9.09 2.64
C TYR A 107 0.14 -8.56 1.25
N ARG A 108 -1.08 -8.83 0.79
CA ARG A 108 -1.54 -8.45 -0.57
C ARG A 108 -1.70 -6.94 -0.73
N ALA A 109 -2.29 -6.27 0.26
CA ALA A 109 -2.45 -4.83 0.26
C ALA A 109 -1.08 -4.13 0.23
N SER A 110 -0.14 -4.60 1.05
CA SER A 110 1.20 -4.03 1.10
C SER A 110 1.99 -4.28 -0.20
N GLN A 111 1.79 -5.42 -0.90
CA GLN A 111 2.34 -5.63 -2.24
C GLN A 111 1.88 -4.56 -3.23
N VAL A 112 0.57 -4.28 -3.27
CA VAL A 112 0.01 -3.24 -4.14
C VAL A 112 0.51 -1.85 -3.73
N PHE A 113 0.60 -1.56 -2.43
CA PHE A 113 1.17 -0.30 -1.92
C PHE A 113 2.59 -0.07 -2.45
N VAL A 114 3.47 -1.07 -2.40
CA VAL A 114 4.84 -0.92 -2.91
C VAL A 114 4.87 -0.72 -4.43
N LEU A 115 4.02 -1.41 -5.19
CA LEU A 115 3.92 -1.20 -6.64
C LEU A 115 3.51 0.25 -6.96
N ILE A 116 2.54 0.80 -6.21
CA ILE A 116 2.12 2.20 -6.32
C ILE A 116 3.28 3.15 -5.98
N GLU A 117 4.02 2.90 -4.90
CA GLU A 117 5.18 3.71 -4.52
C GLU A 117 6.30 3.67 -5.57
N ILE A 118 6.52 2.53 -6.22
CA ILE A 118 7.48 2.41 -7.32
C ILE A 118 7.01 3.24 -8.52
N GLU A 119 5.73 3.14 -8.90
CA GLU A 119 5.12 3.90 -9.99
C GLU A 119 5.22 5.42 -9.74
N ASN A 120 4.91 5.87 -8.53
CA ASN A 120 4.89 7.30 -8.16
C ASN A 120 6.29 7.93 -8.08
N ARG A 121 7.34 7.12 -7.90
CA ARG A 121 8.74 7.58 -7.80
C ARG A 121 9.51 7.40 -9.12
N LYS A 122 8.83 7.20 -10.24
CA LYS A 122 9.37 7.29 -11.61
C LYS A 122 9.29 8.73 -12.10
#